data_AF-A0A352RVX5-F1
#
_entry.id   AF-A0A352RVX5-F1
#
_cell.length_a   1.000
_cell.length_b   1.000
_cell.length_c   1.000
_cell.angle_alpha   90.00
_cell.angle_beta   90.00
_cell.angle_gamma   90.00
#
_symmetry.space_group_name_H-M   'P 1'
#
loop_
_entity.id
_entity.type
_entity.pdbx_description
1 polymer ?
#
loop_
_entity_poly.entity_id
_entity_poly.type
_entity_poly.pdbx_seq_one_letter_code
_entity_poly.pdbx_strand_id
1 'polypeptide(L)'
;MLLSEVLSFLSRRLRMSVLLLSATAWMAPVHGQEVLVLGGLQRSDQGGESSYGYTYSYQHNLSENWYASFSYLNEGHIPDHHRDGHSVQLWWRYPFADRNLNVAVGIGPYRYFDTTSRSSGNG
;
A
#
# COMPACT_ATOMS: atom_id res chain seq x y z
N MET A 1 56.50 -13.51 -18.93
CA MET A 1 55.13 -12.98 -18.90
C MET A 1 55.19 -11.57 -19.46
N LEU A 2 54.50 -11.31 -20.58
CA LEU A 2 54.64 -10.07 -21.34
C LEU A 2 53.84 -8.93 -20.68
N LEU A 3 54.37 -7.70 -20.71
CA LEU A 3 53.73 -6.49 -20.14
C LEU A 3 52.28 -6.29 -20.66
N SER A 4 52.00 -6.73 -21.89
CA SER A 4 50.68 -6.72 -22.51
C SER A 4 49.65 -7.60 -21.80
N GLU A 5 50.04 -8.77 -21.29
CA GLU A 5 49.15 -9.69 -20.57
C GLU A 5 48.72 -9.09 -19.24
N VAL A 6 49.68 -8.49 -18.51
CA VAL A 6 49.44 -7.80 -17.24
C VAL A 6 48.48 -6.62 -17.42
N LEU A 7 48.69 -5.80 -18.45
CA LEU A 7 47.83 -4.65 -18.77
C LEU A 7 46.40 -5.09 -19.15
N SER A 8 46.27 -6.16 -19.94
CA SER A 8 44.96 -6.70 -20.33
C SER A 8 44.18 -7.22 -19.11
N PHE A 9 44.87 -7.91 -18.20
CA PHE A 9 44.30 -8.44 -16.97
C PHE A 9 43.85 -7.33 -16.02
N LEU A 10 44.69 -6.30 -15.84
CA LEU A 10 44.38 -5.13 -15.02
C LEU A 10 43.15 -4.37 -15.57
N SER A 11 43.08 -4.19 -16.89
CA SER A 11 41.96 -3.50 -17.54
C SER A 11 40.64 -4.28 -17.42
N ARG A 12 40.69 -5.62 -17.48
CA ARG A 12 39.52 -6.50 -17.34
C ARG A 12 38.98 -6.44 -15.92
N ARG A 13 39.87 -6.47 -14.91
CA ARG A 13 39.50 -6.28 -13.51
C ARG A 13 38.90 -4.91 -13.24
N LEU A 14 39.51 -3.85 -13.77
CA LEU A 14 39.00 -2.49 -13.62
C LEU A 14 37.60 -2.32 -14.24
N ARG A 15 37.37 -2.84 -15.44
CA ARG A 15 36.04 -2.83 -16.10
C ARG A 15 34.99 -3.58 -15.28
N MET A 16 35.37 -4.71 -14.70
CA MET A 16 34.49 -5.53 -13.87
C MET A 16 34.15 -4.82 -12.55
N SER A 17 35.13 -4.17 -11.92
CA SER A 17 34.92 -3.34 -10.74
C SER A 17 34.01 -2.13 -11.02
N VAL A 18 34.18 -1.46 -12.17
CA VAL A 18 33.30 -0.34 -12.58
C VAL A 18 31.87 -0.83 -12.85
N LEU A 19 31.70 -1.98 -13.50
CA LEU A 19 30.38 -2.60 -13.72
C LEU A 19 29.69 -2.98 -12.40
N LEU A 20 30.43 -3.52 -11.43
CA LEU A 20 29.88 -3.87 -10.12
C LEU A 20 29.50 -2.62 -9.32
N LEU A 21 30.35 -1.59 -9.30
CA LEU A 21 30.06 -0.32 -8.61
C LEU A 21 28.85 0.41 -9.20
N SER A 22 28.73 0.42 -10.53
CA SER A 22 27.56 0.97 -11.20
C SER A 22 26.31 0.16 -10.91
N ALA A 23 26.37 -1.19 -10.91
CA ALA A 23 25.23 -2.02 -10.52
C ALA A 23 24.76 -1.75 -9.07
N THR A 24 25.69 -1.56 -8.12
CA THR A 24 25.33 -1.22 -6.73
C THR A 24 24.75 0.17 -6.58
N ALA A 25 25.19 1.15 -7.39
CA ALA A 25 24.63 2.50 -7.37
C ALA A 25 23.19 2.56 -7.93
N TRP A 26 22.76 1.53 -8.67
CA TRP A 26 21.41 1.38 -9.22
C TRP A 26 20.46 0.61 -8.30
N MET A 27 20.96 0.07 -7.18
CA MET A 27 20.10 -0.55 -6.18
C MET A 27 19.42 0.55 -5.37
N ALA A 28 18.28 1.04 -5.86
CA ALA A 28 17.39 1.89 -5.09
C ALA A 28 16.98 1.15 -3.79
N PRO A 29 16.69 1.88 -2.68
CA PRO A 29 16.15 1.24 -1.49
C PRO A 29 14.88 0.49 -1.90
N VAL A 30 14.81 -0.81 -1.63
CA VAL A 30 13.55 -1.56 -1.75
C VAL A 30 12.63 -1.03 -0.67
N HIS A 31 11.68 -0.19 -1.07
CA HIS A 31 10.62 0.27 -0.19
C HIS A 31 9.62 -0.88 -0.09
N GLY A 32 9.43 -1.44 1.11
CA GLY A 32 8.48 -2.53 1.31
C GLY A 32 7.09 -2.13 0.80
N GLN A 33 6.47 -3.01 0.03
CA GLN A 33 5.10 -2.84 -0.45
C GLN A 33 4.24 -3.89 0.23
N GLU A 34 3.05 -3.49 0.67
CA GLU A 34 2.15 -4.37 1.40
C GLU A 34 0.77 -4.32 0.76
N VAL A 35 0.11 -5.47 0.71
CA VAL A 35 -1.29 -5.60 0.31
C VAL A 35 -2.05 -6.17 1.49
N LEU A 36 -3.10 -5.48 1.89
CA LEU A 36 -3.96 -5.84 3.01
C LEU A 36 -5.37 -6.10 2.51
N VAL A 37 -5.97 -7.17 3.04
CA VAL A 37 -7.39 -7.48 2.84
C VAL A 37 -8.00 -7.66 4.22
N LEU A 38 -8.99 -6.85 4.57
CA LEU A 38 -9.75 -7.00 5.83
C LEU A 38 -11.24 -7.16 5.51
N GLY A 39 -11.94 -7.86 6.39
CA GLY A 39 -13.40 -7.98 6.36
C GLY A 39 -13.95 -8.05 7.77
N GLY A 40 -15.21 -7.63 7.94
CA GLY A 40 -15.87 -7.61 9.23
C GLY A 40 -17.38 -7.70 9.12
N LEU A 41 -18.02 -8.15 10.19
CA LEU A 41 -19.47 -8.17 10.33
C LEU A 41 -19.90 -6.93 11.11
N GLN A 42 -21.01 -6.32 10.68
CA GLN A 42 -21.62 -5.17 11.33
C GLN A 42 -23.05 -5.52 11.71
N ARG A 43 -23.49 -5.05 12.88
CA ARG A 43 -24.88 -5.17 13.33
C ARG A 43 -25.46 -3.80 13.62
N SER A 44 -26.66 -3.54 13.11
CA SER A 44 -27.41 -2.32 13.40
C SER A 44 -28.49 -2.59 14.43
N ASP A 45 -28.59 -1.72 15.44
CA ASP A 45 -29.65 -1.77 16.46
C ASP A 45 -31.00 -1.27 15.90
N GLN A 46 -30.98 -0.43 14.86
CA GLN A 46 -32.18 -0.04 14.12
C GLN A 46 -32.49 -1.12 13.08
N GLY A 47 -33.36 -2.08 13.41
CA GLY A 47 -33.90 -3.06 12.46
C GLY A 47 -33.40 -4.50 12.63
N GLY A 48 -32.43 -4.76 13.50
CA GLY A 48 -31.94 -6.12 13.75
C GLY A 48 -31.15 -6.76 12.61
N GLU A 49 -30.75 -5.95 11.62
CA GLU A 49 -30.09 -6.40 10.41
C GLU A 49 -28.58 -6.56 10.61
N SER A 50 -28.02 -7.61 9.99
CA SER A 50 -26.59 -7.90 9.97
C SER A 50 -26.04 -7.65 8.58
N SER A 51 -24.96 -6.89 8.50
CA SER A 51 -24.24 -6.57 7.26
C SER A 51 -22.79 -7.02 7.35
N TYR A 52 -22.08 -7.02 6.23
CA TYR A 52 -20.65 -7.30 6.17
C TYR A 52 -19.95 -6.22 5.34
N GLY A 53 -18.76 -5.82 5.74
CA GLY A 53 -17.92 -4.87 5.02
C GLY A 53 -16.55 -5.47 4.75
N TYR A 54 -15.85 -4.92 3.76
CA TYR A 54 -14.50 -5.37 3.42
C TYR A 54 -13.66 -4.23 2.83
N THR A 55 -12.35 -4.37 2.92
CA THR A 55 -11.41 -3.43 2.32
C THR A 55 -10.24 -4.14 1.67
N TYR A 56 -9.79 -3.59 0.56
CA TYR A 56 -8.52 -3.89 -0.09
C TYR A 56 -7.63 -2.65 0.02
N SER A 57 -6.39 -2.81 0.46
CA SER A 57 -5.47 -1.69 0.62
C SER A 57 -4.08 -2.04 0.11
N TYR A 58 -3.54 -1.19 -0.75
CA TYR A 58 -2.13 -1.18 -1.13
C TYR A 58 -1.39 -0.14 -0.31
N GLN A 59 -0.25 -0.51 0.28
CA GLN A 59 0.60 0.38 1.04
C GLN A 59 2.00 0.45 0.42
N HIS A 60 2.50 1.68 0.30
CA HIS A 60 3.83 1.96 -0.20
C HIS A 60 4.62 2.69 0.88
N ASN A 61 5.68 2.05 1.37
CA ASN A 61 6.59 2.68 2.32
C ASN A 61 7.31 3.85 1.65
N LEU A 62 7.34 5.00 2.31
CA LEU A 62 8.04 6.21 1.84
C LEU A 62 9.31 6.46 2.65
N SER A 63 9.28 6.08 3.93
CA SER A 63 10.44 6.03 4.82
C SER A 63 10.17 5.02 5.94
N GLU A 64 11.08 4.96 6.91
CA GLU A 64 10.89 4.12 8.10
C GLU A 64 9.58 4.42 8.83
N ASN A 65 9.25 5.71 9.00
CA ASN A 65 8.08 6.14 9.75
C ASN A 65 6.90 6.59 8.89
N TRP A 66 7.05 6.66 7.56
CA TRP A 66 5.99 7.16 6.69
C TRP A 66 5.62 6.17 5.60
N TYR A 67 4.33 6.02 5.33
CA TYR A 67 3.82 5.26 4.19
C TYR A 67 2.56 5.92 3.63
N ALA A 68 2.30 5.68 2.34
CA ALA A 68 1.05 6.06 1.70
C ALA A 68 0.22 4.83 1.42
N SER A 69 -1.10 4.94 1.47
CA SER A 69 -2.02 3.86 1.12
C SER A 69 -3.07 4.28 0.10
N PHE A 70 -3.41 3.37 -0.80
CA PHE A 70 -4.60 3.45 -1.64
C PHE A 70 -5.53 2.30 -1.28
N SER A 71 -6.77 2.60 -0.96
CA SER A 71 -7.71 1.61 -0.45
C SER A 71 -9.06 1.69 -1.17
N TYR A 72 -9.66 0.53 -1.38
CA TYR A 72 -11.07 0.37 -1.69
C TYR A 72 -11.79 -0.14 -0.46
N LEU A 73 -12.92 0.47 -0.10
CA LEU A 73 -13.73 0.12 1.06
C LEU A 73 -15.17 -0.11 0.63
N ASN A 74 -15.70 -1.26 1.00
CA ASN A 74 -17.12 -1.57 0.98
C ASN A 74 -17.65 -1.53 2.42
N GLU A 75 -18.67 -0.72 2.65
CA GLU A 75 -19.23 -0.49 3.99
C GLU A 75 -20.43 -1.39 4.33
N GLY A 76 -20.76 -2.32 3.43
CA GLY A 76 -21.83 -3.28 3.59
C GLY A 76 -23.23 -2.78 3.19
N HIS A 77 -24.17 -3.72 3.18
CA HIS A 77 -25.59 -3.51 2.88
C HIS A 77 -26.39 -3.23 4.16
N ILE A 78 -26.68 -1.96 4.44
CA ILE A 78 -27.87 -1.57 5.22
C ILE A 78 -28.97 -1.29 4.17
N PRO A 79 -30.26 -1.57 4.41
CA PRO A 79 -31.31 -1.35 3.41
C PRO A 79 -31.22 0.06 2.83
N ASP A 80 -31.27 0.16 1.50
CA ASP A 80 -31.19 1.39 0.69
C ASP A 80 -29.85 2.16 0.62
N HIS A 81 -28.75 1.64 1.18
CA HIS A 81 -27.42 2.27 1.03
C HIS A 81 -26.32 1.26 0.70
N HIS A 82 -25.81 1.30 -0.53
CA HIS A 82 -24.55 0.67 -0.92
C HIS A 82 -23.49 1.74 -1.01
N ARG A 83 -22.63 1.81 0.00
CA ARG A 83 -21.53 2.76 0.01
C ARG A 83 -20.21 2.02 -0.23
N ASP A 84 -19.69 2.23 -1.42
CA ASP A 84 -18.35 1.84 -1.81
C ASP A 84 -17.52 3.09 -2.03
N GLY A 85 -16.25 3.05 -1.64
CA GLY A 85 -15.39 4.22 -1.74
C GLY A 85 -13.92 3.90 -1.89
N HIS A 86 -13.20 4.90 -2.39
CA HIS A 86 -11.76 4.90 -2.52
C HIS A 86 -11.15 5.90 -1.55
N SER A 87 -10.04 5.50 -0.93
CA SER A 87 -9.27 6.33 0.00
C SER A 87 -7.83 6.42 -0.45
N VAL A 88 -7.25 7.61 -0.34
CA VAL A 88 -5.81 7.82 -0.39
C VAL A 88 -5.41 8.42 0.94
N GLN A 89 -4.45 7.82 1.63
CA GLN A 89 -4.02 8.30 2.95
C GLN A 89 -2.51 8.36 3.05
N LEU A 90 -2.03 9.36 3.77
CA LEU A 90 -0.66 9.43 4.27
C LEU A 90 -0.67 9.03 5.74
N TRP A 91 0.28 8.18 6.13
CA TRP A 91 0.38 7.64 7.47
C TRP A 91 1.76 7.89 8.06
N TRP A 92 1.76 8.30 9.33
CA TRP A 92 2.94 8.20 10.20
C TRP A 92 2.80 6.95 11.07
N ARG A 93 3.88 6.16 11.19
CA ARG A 93 3.96 4.98 12.05
C ARG A 93 5.13 5.05 13.01
N TYR A 94 4.92 4.48 14.18
CA TYR A 94 5.93 4.27 15.21
C TYR A 94 6.11 2.78 15.50
N PRO A 95 7.28 2.19 15.20
CA PRO A 95 7.59 0.82 15.59
C PRO A 95 8.00 0.76 17.07
N PHE A 96 7.45 -0.20 17.82
CA PHE A 96 7.83 -0.50 19.20
C PHE A 96 7.90 -2.02 19.43
N ALA A 97 8.28 -2.44 20.64
CA ALA A 97 8.50 -3.85 21.00
C ALA A 97 9.43 -4.56 20.00
N ASP A 98 10.65 -4.04 19.86
CA ASP A 98 11.66 -4.53 18.90
C ASP A 98 11.15 -4.58 17.45
N ARG A 99 10.27 -3.64 17.09
CA ARG A 99 9.63 -3.51 15.75
C ARG A 99 8.62 -4.61 15.41
N ASN A 100 8.17 -5.38 16.39
CA ASN A 100 7.12 -6.39 16.20
C ASN A 100 5.71 -5.78 16.22
N LEU A 101 5.56 -4.56 16.74
CA LEU A 101 4.30 -3.84 16.79
C LEU A 101 4.47 -2.44 16.22
N ASN A 102 3.45 -1.99 15.47
CA ASN A 102 3.39 -0.64 14.91
C ASN A 102 2.09 0.03 15.33
N VAL A 103 2.17 1.29 15.74
CA VAL A 103 1.02 2.18 15.87
C VAL A 103 1.14 3.22 14.79
N ALA A 104 0.05 3.47 14.06
CA ALA A 104 0.02 4.41 12.97
C ALA A 104 -1.17 5.36 13.08
N VAL A 105 -0.97 6.60 12.66
CA VAL A 105 -2.01 7.62 12.49
C VAL A 105 -1.92 8.16 11.08
N GLY A 106 -3.07 8.36 10.45
CA GLY A 106 -3.12 8.72 9.05
C GLY A 106 -4.25 9.68 8.74
N ILE A 107 -4.07 10.40 7.64
CA ILE A 107 -5.04 11.35 7.14
C ILE A 107 -5.03 11.34 5.62
N GLY A 108 -6.20 11.53 5.02
CA GLY A 108 -6.33 11.75 3.60
C GLY A 108 -7.76 11.72 3.11
N PRO A 109 -7.97 12.03 1.81
CA PRO A 109 -9.30 12.07 1.23
C PRO A 109 -9.93 10.68 1.13
N TYR A 110 -11.24 10.63 1.41
CA TYR A 110 -12.12 9.52 1.11
C TYR A 110 -13.22 9.98 0.16
N ARG A 111 -13.40 9.24 -0.94
CA ARG A 111 -14.47 9.48 -1.93
C ARG A 111 -15.33 8.24 -2.02
N TYR A 112 -16.62 8.40 -1.79
CA TYR A 112 -17.59 7.32 -1.87
C TYR A 112 -18.64 7.61 -2.94
N PHE A 113 -19.24 6.54 -3.45
CA PHE A 113 -20.44 6.59 -4.26
C PHE A 113 -21.58 5.99 -3.45
N ASP A 114 -22.73 6.66 -3.46
CA ASP A 114 -23.95 6.18 -2.81
C ASP A 114 -24.97 5.93 -3.93
N THR A 115 -25.15 4.66 -4.29
CA THR A 115 -26.22 4.26 -5.20
C THR A 115 -27.52 4.17 -4.41
N THR A 116 -28.32 5.22 -4.46
CA THR A 116 -29.73 5.15 -4.06
C THR A 116 -30.53 4.55 -5.22
N SER A 117 -31.35 3.55 -4.92
CA SER A 117 -32.38 3.04 -5.83
C SER A 117 -33.40 4.17 -6.08
N ARG A 118 -33.17 4.96 -7.13
CA ARG A 118 -34.18 5.92 -7.61
C ARG A 118 -35.41 5.11 -8.00
N SER A 119 -36.46 5.15 -7.19
CA SER A 119 -37.80 4.74 -7.57
C SER A 119 -38.27 5.66 -8.71
N SER A 120 -37.93 5.28 -9.93
CA SER A 120 -38.49 5.89 -11.13
C SER A 120 -39.93 5.40 -11.30
N GLY A 121 -40.88 6.27 -10.97
CA GLY A 121 -42.15 6.38 -11.68
C GLY A 121 -43.37 5.73 -11.03
N ASN A 122 -44.25 6.57 -10.46
CA ASN A 122 -45.66 6.49 -10.80
C ASN A 122 -46.27 7.91 -10.67
N GLY A 123 -46.54 8.53 -11.80
CA GLY A 123 -47.37 9.74 -11.95
C GLY A 123 -48.45 9.44 -12.96
#